data_AF-X1EX30-F1
#
_entry.id   AF-X1EX30-F1
#
_cell.length_a   1.000
_cell.length_b   1.000
_cell.length_c   1.000
_cell.angle_alpha   90.00
_cell.angle_beta   90.00
_cell.angle_gamma   90.00
#
_symmetry.space_group_name_H-M   'P 1'
#
loop_
_entity.id
_entity.type
_entity.pdbx_description
1 polymer ?
#
loop_
_entity_poly.entity_id
_entity_poly.type
_entity_poly.pdbx_seq_one_letter_code
_entity_poly.pdbx_strand_id
1 'polypeptide(L)'
;MLDVSSKLNKAQKKAVAHSEGPVMLVAGAGTGKTTVITNRIAWLIAQNKARPEEVLAVTFTEKAAAEMEERVDKLLPLGYTDLWIHTFHAFCQRVLEEHAIDLGLPDKFDVRDTTASWLLPFALLTEHCTSAVRSAGRPERLFEAGRGHQRFESIA
;
A
#
# COMPACT_ATOMS: atom_id res chain seq x y z
N MET A 1 34.09 1.47 -2.32
CA MET A 1 32.93 1.62 -3.22
C MET A 1 32.14 0.33 -3.14
N LEU A 2 30.91 0.35 -2.65
CA LEU A 2 30.09 -0.86 -2.56
C LEU A 2 29.94 -1.45 -3.96
N ASP A 3 30.40 -2.69 -4.16
CA ASP A 3 30.18 -3.43 -5.41
C ASP A 3 28.76 -3.98 -5.43
N VAL A 4 27.80 -3.06 -5.55
CA VAL A 4 26.38 -3.34 -5.77
C VAL A 4 26.16 -3.97 -7.17
N SER A 5 27.22 -4.30 -7.92
CA SER A 5 27.19 -4.44 -9.38
C SER A 5 27.68 -5.79 -9.94
N SER A 6 28.41 -6.61 -9.18
CA SER A 6 29.04 -7.82 -9.75
C SER A 6 28.07 -8.82 -10.39
N LYS A 7 26.80 -8.88 -9.95
CA LYS A 7 25.79 -9.81 -10.47
C LYS A 7 24.80 -9.22 -11.48
N LEU A 8 24.87 -7.92 -11.78
CA LEU A 8 23.91 -7.26 -12.66
C LEU A 8 24.36 -7.26 -14.12
N ASN A 9 23.43 -7.47 -15.06
CA ASN A 9 23.73 -7.29 -16.48
C ASN A 9 23.84 -5.80 -16.86
N LYS A 10 24.32 -5.49 -18.07
CA LYS A 10 24.53 -4.10 -18.54
C LYS A 10 23.27 -3.23 -18.46
N ALA A 11 22.10 -3.79 -18.80
CA ALA A 11 20.83 -3.06 -18.75
C ALA A 11 20.39 -2.77 -17.31
N GLN A 12 20.50 -3.76 -16.42
CA GLN A 12 20.22 -3.62 -15.00
C GLN A 12 21.15 -2.59 -14.33
N LYS A 13 22.46 -2.61 -14.65
CA LYS A 13 23.42 -1.61 -14.15
C LYS A 13 23.02 -0.19 -14.57
N LYS A 14 22.61 -0.01 -15.84
CA LYS A 14 22.12 1.28 -16.34
C LYS A 14 20.86 1.74 -15.58
N ALA A 15 19.92 0.83 -15.33
CA ALA A 15 18.72 1.12 -14.56
C ALA A 15 19.01 1.49 -13.09
N VAL A 16 19.95 0.80 -12.45
CA VAL A 16 20.38 1.11 -11.07
C VAL A 16 21.04 2.48 -11.00
N ALA A 17 21.95 2.79 -11.93
CA ALA A 17 22.72 4.03 -11.93
C ALA A 17 21.97 5.26 -12.50
N HIS A 18 20.72 5.10 -12.94
CA HIS A 18 19.92 6.21 -13.45
C HIS A 18 19.69 7.24 -12.35
N SER A 19 20.07 8.51 -12.49
CA SER A 19 20.01 9.44 -11.35
C SER A 19 18.96 10.52 -11.43
N GLU A 20 18.52 10.89 -12.62
CA GLU A 20 17.67 12.07 -12.80
C GLU A 20 16.41 11.75 -13.61
N GLY A 21 15.30 12.35 -13.18
CA GLY A 21 14.02 12.19 -13.85
C GLY A 21 13.38 10.81 -13.66
N PRO A 22 12.14 10.66 -14.14
CA PRO A 22 11.38 9.43 -14.02
C PRO A 22 12.00 8.28 -14.82
N VAL A 23 11.87 7.06 -14.31
CA VAL A 23 12.31 5.83 -15.00
C VAL A 23 11.24 4.75 -14.89
N MET A 24 10.94 4.09 -16.01
CA MET A 24 10.02 2.95 -16.06
C MET A 24 10.80 1.68 -16.39
N LEU A 25 10.67 0.66 -15.54
CA LEU A 25 11.31 -0.64 -15.72
C LEU A 25 10.29 -1.67 -16.23
N VAL A 26 10.35 -1.97 -17.52
CA VAL A 26 9.52 -3.01 -18.15
C VAL A 26 10.35 -4.28 -18.29
N ALA A 27 9.94 -5.35 -17.63
CA ALA A 27 10.62 -6.64 -17.75
C ALA A 27 9.70 -7.83 -17.46
N GLY A 28 9.96 -8.96 -18.10
CA GLY A 28 9.20 -10.22 -17.90
C GLY A 28 9.34 -10.80 -16.50
N ALA A 29 8.57 -11.85 -16.19
CA ALA A 29 8.74 -12.60 -14.94
C ALA A 29 10.18 -13.17 -14.83
N GLY A 30 10.72 -13.26 -13.61
CA GLY A 30 12.07 -13.83 -13.37
C GLY A 30 13.27 -12.98 -13.82
N THR A 31 13.06 -11.81 -14.42
CA THR A 31 14.14 -10.95 -14.96
C THR A 31 14.89 -10.10 -13.92
N GLY A 32 14.60 -10.27 -12.63
CA GLY A 32 15.27 -9.56 -11.53
C GLY A 32 14.78 -8.12 -11.32
N LYS A 33 13.52 -7.77 -11.63
CA LYS A 33 12.95 -6.44 -11.37
C LYS A 33 13.17 -5.98 -9.93
N THR A 34 12.82 -6.83 -8.97
CA THR A 34 13.00 -6.53 -7.54
C THR A 34 14.47 -6.31 -7.20
N THR A 35 15.37 -7.11 -7.77
CA THR A 35 16.82 -6.92 -7.63
C THR A 35 17.26 -5.55 -8.13
N VAL A 36 16.78 -5.10 -9.30
CA VAL A 36 17.10 -3.77 -9.82
C VAL A 36 16.59 -2.68 -8.88
N ILE A 37 15.37 -2.81 -8.35
CA ILE A 37 14.78 -1.81 -7.44
C ILE A 37 15.58 -1.73 -6.13
N THR A 38 15.88 -2.85 -5.48
CA THR A 38 16.62 -2.84 -4.21
C THR A 38 18.06 -2.35 -4.38
N ASN A 39 18.74 -2.75 -5.46
CA ASN A 39 20.07 -2.25 -5.78
C ASN A 39 20.06 -0.76 -6.14
N ARG A 40 18.97 -0.26 -6.73
CA ARG A 40 18.77 1.16 -7.01
C ARG A 40 18.63 1.97 -5.73
N ILE A 41 17.79 1.54 -4.79
CA ILE A 41 17.66 2.17 -3.46
C ILE A 41 19.04 2.24 -2.80
N ALA A 42 19.74 1.09 -2.76
CA ALA A 42 21.06 1.01 -2.18
C ALA A 42 22.08 1.94 -2.86
N TRP A 43 22.02 2.03 -4.19
CA TRP A 43 22.90 2.89 -4.97
C TRP A 43 22.63 4.38 -4.72
N LEU A 44 21.37 4.82 -4.65
CA LEU A 44 21.03 6.22 -4.38
C LEU A 44 21.59 6.68 -3.03
N ILE A 45 21.43 5.86 -2.00
CA ILE A 45 21.94 6.15 -0.66
C ILE A 45 23.47 6.10 -0.65
N ALA A 46 24.08 5.06 -1.22
CA ALA A 46 25.55 4.90 -1.25
C ALA A 46 26.27 6.00 -2.05
N GLN A 47 25.61 6.59 -3.05
CA GLN A 47 26.13 7.73 -3.83
C GLN A 47 25.77 9.09 -3.21
N ASN A 48 25.19 9.10 -2.00
CA ASN A 48 24.76 10.31 -1.30
C ASN A 48 23.80 11.19 -2.13
N LYS A 49 22.94 10.54 -2.94
CA LYS A 49 21.92 11.19 -3.77
C LYS A 49 20.57 11.32 -3.07
N ALA A 50 20.35 10.52 -2.04
CA ALA A 50 19.19 10.58 -1.16
C ALA A 50 19.59 10.05 0.22
N ARG A 51 19.03 10.63 1.27
CA ARG A 51 19.08 10.05 2.61
C ARG A 51 18.08 8.87 2.68
N PRO A 52 18.27 7.89 3.58
CA PRO A 52 17.35 6.77 3.73
C PRO A 52 15.88 7.20 3.91
N GLU A 53 15.64 8.25 4.71
CA GLU A 53 14.32 8.83 4.96
C GLU A 53 13.70 9.58 3.76
N GLU A 54 14.47 9.81 2.70
CA GLU A 54 13.99 10.45 1.46
C GLU A 54 13.55 9.43 0.40
N VAL A 55 13.70 8.12 0.68
CA VAL A 55 13.39 7.06 -0.28
C VAL A 55 12.15 6.28 0.17
N LEU A 56 11.05 6.46 -0.56
CA LEU A 56 9.83 5.66 -0.42
C LEU A 56 9.79 4.54 -1.48
N ALA A 57 9.62 3.30 -1.03
CA ALA A 57 9.31 2.16 -1.88
C ALA A 57 7.98 1.52 -1.45
N VAL A 58 7.04 1.43 -2.39
CA VAL A 58 5.72 0.85 -2.16
C VAL A 58 5.47 -0.38 -3.03
N THR A 59 4.79 -1.38 -2.46
CA THR A 59 4.40 -2.61 -3.16
C THR A 59 2.98 -3.05 -2.75
N PHE A 60 2.48 -4.12 -3.36
CA PHE A 60 1.13 -4.62 -3.12
C PHE A 60 1.01 -5.62 -1.97
N THR A 61 2.11 -6.29 -1.60
CA THR A 61 2.06 -7.38 -0.61
C THR A 61 3.09 -7.19 0.48
N GLU A 62 2.71 -7.53 1.72
CA GLU A 62 3.59 -7.46 2.89
C GLU A 62 4.85 -8.30 2.69
N LYS A 63 4.70 -9.50 2.09
CA LYS A 63 5.82 -10.37 1.75
C LYS A 63 6.84 -9.66 0.83
N ALA A 64 6.37 -8.93 -0.18
CA ALA A 64 7.26 -8.23 -1.09
C ALA A 64 7.95 -7.05 -0.40
N ALA A 65 7.27 -6.35 0.51
CA ALA A 65 7.85 -5.26 1.28
C ALA A 65 8.99 -5.79 2.18
N ALA A 66 8.71 -6.82 2.98
CA ALA A 66 9.69 -7.45 3.85
C ALA A 66 10.90 -8.03 3.07
N GLU A 67 10.65 -8.68 1.92
CA GLU A 67 11.73 -9.20 1.07
C GLU A 67 12.58 -8.08 0.44
N MET A 68 11.99 -6.93 0.14
CA MET A 68 12.72 -5.76 -0.35
C MET A 68 13.56 -5.12 0.75
N GLU A 69 13.00 -4.96 1.95
CA GLU A 69 13.68 -4.44 3.14
C GLU A 69 14.91 -5.28 3.48
N GLU A 70 14.74 -6.59 3.66
CA GLU A 70 15.84 -7.51 3.98
C GLU A 70 16.97 -7.45 2.92
N ARG A 71 16.62 -7.23 1.65
CA ARG A 71 17.60 -7.08 0.57
C ARG A 71 18.33 -5.75 0.64
N VAL A 72 17.65 -4.65 0.94
CA VAL A 72 18.28 -3.33 1.05
C VAL A 72 19.22 -3.32 2.26
N ASP A 73 18.81 -3.88 3.40
CA ASP A 73 19.64 -3.99 4.60
C ASP A 73 20.93 -4.79 4.38
N LYS A 74 20.84 -5.88 3.61
CA LYS A 74 22.04 -6.66 3.22
C LYS A 74 23.00 -5.87 2.34
N LEU A 75 22.49 -4.96 1.51
CA LEU A 75 23.31 -4.14 0.61
C LEU A 75 23.90 -2.92 1.33
N LEU A 76 23.17 -2.39 2.31
CA LEU A 76 23.56 -1.26 3.14
C LEU A 76 23.30 -1.62 4.60
N PRO A 77 24.32 -2.08 5.35
CA PRO A 77 24.19 -2.29 6.78
C PRO A 77 24.17 -0.93 7.49
N LEU A 78 23.07 -0.19 7.35
CA LEU A 78 22.88 1.16 7.87
C LEU A 78 22.71 1.17 9.39
N GLY A 79 22.59 0.00 10.02
CA GLY A 79 22.21 -0.13 11.43
C GLY A 79 20.69 -0.03 11.58
N TYR A 80 20.23 0.60 12.66
CA TYR A 80 18.81 0.88 12.88
C TYR A 80 18.42 2.15 12.13
N THR A 81 18.06 2.00 10.85
CA THR A 81 17.51 3.10 10.06
C THR A 81 16.14 2.70 9.54
N ASP A 82 15.15 3.57 9.75
CA ASP A 82 13.78 3.31 9.34
C ASP A 82 13.66 3.52 7.82
N LEU A 83 13.76 2.42 7.05
CA LEU A 83 13.57 2.46 5.61
C LEU A 83 12.07 2.50 5.29
N TRP A 84 11.66 3.44 4.44
CA TRP A 84 10.25 3.58 4.05
C TRP A 84 9.92 2.57 2.93
N ILE A 85 9.87 1.29 3.29
CA ILE A 85 9.52 0.17 2.41
C ILE A 85 8.21 -0.46 2.92
N HIS A 86 7.10 -0.17 2.26
CA HIS A 86 5.76 -0.51 2.76
C HIS A 86 4.87 -1.10 1.68
N THR A 87 3.72 -1.64 2.09
CA THR A 87 2.59 -1.75 1.18
C THR A 87 1.91 -0.39 0.99
N PHE A 88 1.11 -0.24 -0.07
CA PHE A 88 0.28 0.95 -0.24
C PHE A 88 -0.60 1.24 0.97
N HIS A 89 -1.24 0.20 1.54
CA HIS A 89 -2.11 0.36 2.70
C HIS A 89 -1.32 0.77 3.95
N ALA A 90 -0.20 0.10 4.24
CA ALA A 90 0.64 0.44 5.39
C ALA A 90 1.19 1.87 5.30
N PHE A 91 1.64 2.29 4.11
CA PHE A 91 2.09 3.66 3.88
C PHE A 91 0.97 4.68 4.11
N CYS A 92 -0.19 4.48 3.48
CA CYS A 92 -1.32 5.39 3.64
C CYS A 92 -1.83 5.45 5.08
N GLN A 93 -1.88 4.31 5.78
CA GLN A 93 -2.26 4.26 7.18
C GLN A 93 -1.29 5.08 8.04
N ARG A 94 0.02 4.90 7.85
CA ARG A 94 1.04 5.68 8.55
C ARG A 94 0.86 7.19 8.34
N VAL A 95 0.65 7.63 7.10
CA VAL A 95 0.40 9.05 6.77
C VAL A 95 -0.84 9.59 7.48
N LEU A 96 -1.92 8.80 7.54
CA LEU A 96 -3.15 9.18 8.24
C LEU A 96 -2.94 9.27 9.76
N GLU A 97 -2.16 8.37 10.35
CA GLU A 97 -1.82 8.39 11.77
C GLU A 97 -0.94 9.60 12.11
N GLU A 98 0.07 9.89 11.28
CA GLU A 98 0.97 11.05 11.46
C GLU A 98 0.23 12.40 11.37
N HIS A 99 -0.86 12.47 10.60
CA HIS A 99 -1.67 13.69 10.40
C HIS A 99 -3.09 13.60 10.98
N ALA A 100 -3.35 12.68 11.92
CA ALA A 100 -4.70 12.40 12.40
C ALA A 100 -5.41 13.65 12.95
N ILE A 101 -4.69 14.44 13.77
CA ILE A 101 -5.22 15.65 14.41
C ILE A 101 -5.62 16.70 13.35
N ASP A 102 -4.76 16.93 12.36
CA ASP A 102 -4.99 17.91 11.29
C ASP A 102 -6.19 17.53 10.41
N LEU A 103 -6.47 16.23 10.29
CA LEU A 103 -7.58 15.67 9.53
C LEU A 103 -8.89 15.57 10.33
N GLY A 104 -8.87 15.90 11.63
CA GLY A 104 -10.01 15.68 12.52
C GLY A 104 -10.32 14.20 12.78
N LEU A 105 -9.33 13.32 12.57
CA LEU A 105 -9.40 11.90 12.87
C LEU A 105 -9.02 11.66 14.35
N PRO A 106 -9.56 10.61 14.98
CA PRO A 106 -9.09 10.21 16.29
C PRO A 106 -7.62 9.73 16.20
N ASP A 107 -6.85 9.98 17.26
CA ASP A 107 -5.44 9.57 17.40
C ASP A 107 -5.22 8.06 17.19
N LYS A 108 -6.27 7.26 17.43
CA LYS A 108 -6.35 5.85 17.06
C LYS A 108 -7.65 5.61 16.32
N PHE A 109 -7.58 5.40 15.01
CA PHE A 109 -8.72 4.97 14.21
C PHE A 109 -8.60 3.47 13.90
N ASP A 110 -9.75 2.80 13.81
CA ASP A 110 -9.79 1.37 13.55
C ASP A 110 -9.99 1.13 12.05
N VAL A 111 -9.08 0.37 11.44
CA VAL A 111 -9.18 -0.01 10.03
C VAL A 111 -10.18 -1.16 9.92
N ARG A 112 -11.36 -0.87 9.38
CA ARG A 112 -12.43 -1.85 9.20
C ARG A 112 -12.01 -2.91 8.18
N ASP A 113 -12.03 -4.17 8.59
CA ASP A 113 -11.90 -5.28 7.65
C ASP A 113 -13.16 -5.42 6.77
N THR A 114 -13.11 -6.29 5.78
CA THR A 114 -14.22 -6.53 4.84
C THR A 114 -15.50 -6.95 5.57
N THR A 115 -15.39 -7.72 6.65
CA THR A 115 -16.54 -8.22 7.42
C THR A 115 -17.20 -7.09 8.19
N ALA A 116 -16.42 -6.29 8.92
CA ALA A 116 -16.88 -5.15 9.68
C ALA A 116 -17.43 -4.03 8.78
N SER A 117 -16.85 -3.86 7.58
CA SER A 117 -17.37 -2.97 6.55
C SER A 117 -18.71 -3.47 6.01
N TRP A 118 -18.85 -4.77 5.76
CA TRP A 118 -20.11 -5.38 5.30
C TRP A 118 -21.21 -5.36 6.36
N LEU A 119 -20.86 -5.46 7.65
CA LEU A 119 -21.80 -5.41 8.76
C LEU A 119 -22.27 -3.98 9.10
N LEU A 120 -21.48 -2.96 8.73
CA LEU A 120 -21.76 -1.57 9.08
C LEU A 120 -23.16 -1.08 8.65
N PRO A 121 -23.66 -1.35 7.43
CA PRO A 121 -25.02 -0.98 7.04
C PRO A 121 -26.09 -1.57 7.95
N PHE A 122 -25.95 -2.82 8.42
CA PHE A 122 -26.93 -3.45 9.29
C PHE A 122 -26.96 -2.82 10.69
N ALA A 123 -25.79 -2.49 11.23
CA ALA A 123 -25.69 -1.77 12.49
C ALA A 123 -26.40 -0.41 12.39
N LEU A 124 -26.12 0.36 11.32
CA LEU A 124 -26.73 1.66 11.08
C LEU A 124 -28.25 1.58 10.89
N LEU A 125 -28.75 0.58 10.15
CA LEU A 125 -30.19 0.37 9.96
C LEU A 125 -30.89 -0.01 11.27
N THR A 126 -30.23 -0.78 12.14
CA THR A 126 -30.81 -1.18 13.43
C THR A 126 -30.93 0.03 14.37
N GLU A 127 -29.92 0.90 14.40
CA GLU A 127 -29.92 2.09 15.25
C GLU A 127 -30.89 3.18 14.75
N HIS A 128 -31.02 3.38 13.43
CA HIS A 128 -31.75 4.51 12.87
C HIS A 128 -33.11 4.17 12.21
N CYS A 129 -33.39 2.91 11.86
CA CYS A 129 -34.65 2.49 11.24
C CYS A 129 -35.50 1.59 12.16
N THR A 130 -35.80 2.06 13.37
CA THR A 130 -36.58 1.30 14.35
C THR A 130 -38.05 1.06 13.96
N SER A 131 -38.64 1.91 13.11
CA SER A 131 -40.04 1.75 12.68
C SER A 131 -40.23 0.79 11.50
N ALA A 132 -39.36 0.81 10.49
CA ALA A 132 -39.48 -0.03 9.28
C ALA A 132 -38.99 -1.47 9.50
N VAL A 133 -37.94 -1.66 10.32
CA VAL A 133 -37.37 -2.99 10.61
C VAL A 133 -38.31 -3.83 11.50
N ARG A 134 -39.03 -3.19 12.43
CA ARG A 134 -40.03 -3.87 13.28
C ARG A 134 -41.19 -4.49 12.49
N SER A 135 -41.63 -3.84 11.40
CA SER A 135 -42.72 -4.34 10.56
C SER A 135 -42.30 -5.40 9.53
N ALA A 136 -41.01 -5.48 9.19
CA ALA A 136 -40.54 -6.41 8.16
C ALA A 136 -40.45 -7.88 8.66
N GLY A 137 -40.37 -8.08 9.99
CA GLY A 137 -40.45 -9.39 10.67
C GLY A 137 -39.34 -10.39 10.33
N ARG A 138 -38.54 -10.16 9.29
CA ARG A 138 -37.43 -10.98 8.84
C ARG A 138 -36.31 -10.13 8.22
N PRO A 139 -35.03 -10.35 8.58
CA PRO A 139 -33.90 -9.55 8.09
C PRO A 139 -33.76 -9.55 6.56
N GLU A 140 -34.08 -10.67 5.89
CA GLU A 140 -33.93 -10.81 4.44
C GLU A 140 -34.78 -9.82 3.61
N ARG A 141 -35.91 -9.32 4.14
CA ARG A 141 -36.79 -8.37 3.43
C ARG A 141 -36.24 -6.95 3.35
N LEU A 142 -35.29 -6.59 4.22
CA LEU A 142 -34.64 -5.27 4.18
C LEU A 142 -33.77 -5.12 2.94
N PHE A 143 -33.18 -6.21 2.45
CA PHE A 143 -32.42 -6.22 1.20
C PHE A 143 -33.29 -6.03 -0.04
N GLU A 144 -34.51 -6.55 -0.05
CA GLU A 144 -35.45 -6.37 -1.15
C GLU A 144 -36.02 -4.94 -1.15
N ALA A 145 -36.33 -4.39 0.02
CA ALA A 145 -36.78 -3.00 0.15
C ALA A 145 -35.69 -1.99 -0.27
N GLY A 146 -34.41 -2.25 0.04
CA GLY A 146 -33.29 -1.40 -0.38
C GLY A 146 -32.92 -1.52 -1.86
N ARG A 147 -33.18 -2.68 -2.50
CA ARG A 147 -32.92 -2.88 -3.95
C ARG A 147 -33.96 -2.24 -4.87
N GLY A 148 -35.10 -1.81 -4.35
CA GLY A 148 -36.14 -1.12 -5.13
C GLY A 148 -35.74 0.24 -5.71
N HIS A 149 -34.58 0.79 -5.32
CA HIS A 149 -34.15 2.14 -5.72
C HIS A 149 -32.96 2.20 -6.69
N GLN A 150 -32.44 1.06 -7.17
CA GLN A 150 -31.44 1.04 -8.24
C GLN A 150 -31.98 0.31 -9.46
N ARG A 151 -32.74 1.03 -10.29
CA ARG A 151 -32.85 0.71 -11.72
C ARG A 151 -31.49 0.98 -12.35
N PHE A 152 -30.67 -0.05 -12.49
CA PHE A 152 -29.63 -0.05 -13.52
C PHE A 152 -30.34 -0.27 -14.86
N GLU A 153 -30.65 0.81 -15.57
CA GLU A 153 -30.93 0.72 -17.00
C GLU A 153 -29.61 0.42 -17.70
N SER A 154 -29.51 -0.80 -18.23
CA SER A 154 -28.45 -1.20 -19.16
C SER A 154 -28.66 -0.43 -20.46
N ILE A 155 -27.79 0.54 -20.75
CA ILE A 155 -27.68 1.13 -22.08
C ILE A 155 -26.75 0.20 -22.88
N ALA A 156 -27.37 -0.67 -23.66
CA ALA A 156 -26.79 -1.19 -24.90
C ALA A 156 -27.54 -0.53 -26.06
#